data_AF-F9ZEY3-F1
#
_entry.id   AF-F9ZEY3-F1
#
_cell.length_a   1.000
_cell.length_b   1.000
_cell.length_c   1.000
_cell.angle_alpha   90.00
_cell.angle_beta   90.00
_cell.angle_gamma   90.00
#
_symmetry.space_group_name_H-M   'P 1'
#
loop_
_entity.id
_entity.type
_entity.pdbx_description
1 polymer ?
#
loop_
_entity_poly.entity_id
_entity_poly.type
_entity_poly.pdbx_seq_one_letter_code
_entity_poly.pdbx_strand_id
1 'polypeptide(L)'
;MKIFRHGTAAFYGKSDIKLGKTSVVWNDKENTVEIMSSGVKDFNTNSKHNYTVSIPLDDLVKIFKVVGIDGVTKSSHNLEEALEHELKALNRIIAVASGIGIRTNENA
;
A
#
# COMPACT_ATOMS: atom_id res chain seq x y z
N MET A 1 8.64 -2.40 3.56
CA MET A 1 8.57 -2.05 2.11
C MET A 1 9.98 -1.76 1.59
N LYS A 2 10.29 -2.02 0.31
CA LYS A 2 11.58 -1.65 -0.30
C LYS A 2 11.36 -0.69 -1.46
N ILE A 3 12.17 0.36 -1.55
CA ILE A 3 12.19 1.27 -2.71
C ILE A 3 13.49 1.01 -3.45
N PHE A 4 13.37 0.68 -4.73
CA PHE A 4 14.51 0.41 -5.60
C PHE A 4 14.76 1.61 -6.50
N ARG A 5 16.01 2.04 -6.61
CA ARG A 5 16.44 3.06 -7.57
C ARG A 5 17.36 2.43 -8.62
N HIS A 6 17.12 2.74 -9.88
CA HIS A 6 18.02 2.43 -10.99
C HIS A 6 18.50 3.73 -11.65
N GLY A 7 19.79 3.82 -11.99
CA GLY A 7 20.37 4.96 -12.68
C GLY A 7 20.02 4.97 -14.18
N THR A 8 19.98 6.15 -14.80
CA THR A 8 19.63 6.35 -16.22
C THR A 8 20.82 6.27 -17.18
N ALA A 9 22.07 6.34 -16.70
CA ALA A 9 23.27 6.24 -17.54
C ALA A 9 24.38 5.46 -16.81
N ALA A 10 24.86 4.40 -17.46
CA ALA A 10 25.71 3.32 -16.93
C ALA A 10 25.08 2.56 -15.73
N PHE A 11 25.01 1.23 -15.85
CA PHE A 11 24.47 0.32 -14.83
C PHE A 11 25.37 0.33 -13.58
N TYR A 12 25.29 1.37 -12.73
CA TYR A 12 26.00 1.44 -11.44
C TYR A 12 25.35 0.57 -10.34
N GLY A 13 24.60 -0.47 -10.72
CA GLY A 13 23.94 -1.40 -9.80
C GLY A 13 22.54 -0.97 -9.36
N LYS A 14 21.88 -1.87 -8.64
CA LYS A 14 20.56 -1.68 -8.03
C LYS A 14 20.76 -1.28 -6.57
N SER A 15 20.33 -0.07 -6.20
CA SER A 15 20.33 0.34 -4.79
C SER A 15 18.91 0.23 -4.24
N ASP A 16 18.77 -0.29 -3.02
CA ASP A 16 17.49 -0.36 -2.32
C ASP A 16 17.53 0.32 -0.97
N ILE A 17 16.45 1.02 -0.63
CA ILE A 17 16.18 1.42 0.75
C ILE A 17 15.09 0.53 1.31
N LYS A 18 15.32 0.02 2.51
CA LYS A 18 14.32 -0.73 3.26
C LYS A 18 13.61 0.23 4.19
N LEU A 19 12.33 0.50 3.92
CA LEU A 19 11.46 1.15 4.88
C LEU A 19 11.26 0.17 6.05
N GLY A 20 11.65 0.62 7.25
CA GLY A 20 11.59 -0.16 8.48
C GLY A 20 10.14 -0.27 8.98
N LYS A 21 9.87 0.28 10.16
CA LYS A 21 8.50 0.40 10.65
C LYS A 21 7.74 1.41 9.78
N THR A 22 6.59 1.00 9.27
CA THR A 22 5.70 1.85 8.46
C THR A 22 4.37 2.02 9.17
N SER A 23 3.82 3.23 9.17
CA SER A 23 2.42 3.48 9.50
C SER A 23 1.62 3.69 8.21
N VAL A 24 0.39 3.21 8.19
CA VAL A 24 -0.53 3.37 7.06
C VAL A 24 -1.74 4.15 7.55
N VAL A 25 -2.07 5.26 6.89
CA VAL A 25 -3.19 6.13 7.25
C VAL A 25 -4.01 6.50 6.03
N TRP A 26 -5.30 6.78 6.26
CA TRP A 26 -6.19 7.35 5.24
C TRP A 26 -6.14 8.87 5.33
N ASN A 27 -5.90 9.54 4.20
CA ASN A 27 -5.99 10.99 4.07
C ASN A 27 -7.26 11.34 3.30
N ASP A 28 -8.31 11.71 4.04
CA ASP A 28 -9.63 12.08 3.49
C ASP A 28 -9.56 13.27 2.53
N LYS A 29 -8.66 14.22 2.79
CA LYS A 29 -8.58 15.47 2.02
C LYS A 29 -8.08 15.24 0.61
N GLU A 30 -7.09 14.36 0.46
CA GLU A 30 -6.46 14.06 -0.82
C GLU A 30 -6.95 12.75 -1.43
N ASN A 31 -7.82 12.02 -0.72
CA ASN A 31 -8.36 10.73 -1.13
C ASN A 31 -7.24 9.71 -1.43
N THR A 32 -6.26 9.65 -0.53
CA THR A 32 -5.06 8.82 -0.66
C THR A 32 -4.84 7.95 0.57
N VAL A 33 -4.26 6.78 0.38
CA VAL A 33 -3.62 6.00 1.46
C VAL A 33 -2.17 6.43 1.56
N GLU A 34 -1.74 6.87 2.74
CA GLU A 34 -0.36 7.29 2.99
C GLU A 34 0.40 6.24 3.78
N ILE A 35 1.58 5.88 3.30
CA ILE A 35 2.50 4.98 3.97
C ILE A 35 3.71 5.80 4.41
N MET A 36 3.88 5.95 5.72
CA MET A 36 4.92 6.79 6.30
C MET A 36 6.00 5.95 6.97
N SER A 37 7.26 6.33 6.81
CA SER A 37 8.39 5.74 7.52
C SER A 37 9.39 6.82 7.91
N SER A 38 9.81 6.82 9.17
CA SER A 38 10.72 7.83 9.71
C SER A 38 12.12 7.28 9.95
N GLY A 39 13.12 8.15 9.88
CA GLY A 39 14.50 7.81 10.23
C GLY A 39 15.18 6.82 9.27
N VAL A 40 14.73 6.76 8.02
CA VAL A 40 15.24 5.86 6.99
C VAL A 40 16.59 6.37 6.49
N LYS A 41 17.60 5.50 6.49
CA LYS A 41 18.90 5.78 5.87
C LYS A 41 18.78 5.63 4.36
N ASP A 42 19.11 6.68 3.61
CA ASP A 42 19.01 6.66 2.16
C ASP A 42 20.26 6.09 1.49
N PHE A 43 20.16 5.88 0.17
CA PHE A 43 21.03 5.04 -0.66
C PHE A 43 22.54 5.17 -0.45
N ASN A 44 23.08 6.34 -0.10
CA ASN A 44 24.53 6.53 0.03
C ASN A 44 24.96 7.58 1.06
N THR A 45 24.04 8.13 1.86
CA THR A 45 24.38 9.16 2.86
C THR A 45 24.23 8.64 4.29
N ASN A 46 24.91 9.28 5.25
CA ASN A 46 24.69 9.02 6.68
C ASN A 46 23.47 9.76 7.25
N SER A 47 22.77 10.51 6.41
CA SER A 47 21.58 11.24 6.79
C SER A 47 20.38 10.30 6.92
N LYS A 48 19.48 10.66 7.83
CA LYS A 48 18.20 9.97 8.03
C LYS A 48 17.09 10.86 7.50
N HIS A 49 16.18 10.25 6.75
CA HIS A 49 15.07 10.93 6.10
C HIS A 49 13.74 10.32 6.50
N ASN A 50 12.69 11.15 6.44
CA ASN A 50 11.32 10.70 6.59
C ASN A 50 10.71 10.58 5.20
N TYR A 51 10.05 9.45 4.93
CA TYR A 51 9.39 9.17 3.67
C TYR A 51 7.90 9.05 3.88
N THR A 52 7.13 9.66 2.99
CA THR A 52 5.69 9.43 2.83
C THR A 52 5.46 8.98 1.39
N VAL A 53 4.78 7.84 1.24
CA VAL A 53 4.30 7.35 -0.05
C VAL A 53 2.80 7.50 -0.05
N SER A 54 2.29 8.45 -0.85
CA SER A 54 0.86 8.66 -1.02
C SER A 54 0.37 7.88 -2.23
N ILE A 55 -0.62 7.02 -2.02
CA ILE A 55 -1.24 6.20 -3.06
C ILE A 55 -2.66 6.72 -3.27
N PRO A 56 -2.93 7.41 -4.40
CA PRO A 56 -4.28 7.86 -4.74
C PRO A 56 -5.26 6.69 -4.89
N LEU A 57 -6.54 6.94 -4.61
CA LEU A 57 -7.58 5.92 -4.76
C LEU A 57 -7.61 5.27 -6.16
N ASP A 58 -7.40 6.06 -7.22
CA ASP A 58 -7.36 5.54 -8.60
C ASP A 58 -6.24 4.52 -8.83
N ASP A 59 -5.10 4.68 -8.14
CA ASP A 59 -4.00 3.72 -8.22
C ASP A 59 -4.27 2.49 -7.33
N LEU A 60 -4.97 2.64 -6.21
CA LEU A 60 -5.47 1.50 -5.43
C LEU A 60 -6.42 0.63 -6.25
N VAL A 61 -7.30 1.23 -7.06
CA VAL A 61 -8.18 0.48 -7.98
C VAL A 61 -7.36 -0.35 -8.96
N LYS A 62 -6.29 0.22 -9.54
CA LYS A 62 -5.40 -0.52 -10.44
C LYS A 62 -4.69 -1.66 -9.72
N ILE A 63 -4.22 -1.43 -8.49
CA ILE A 63 -3.60 -2.47 -7.64
C ILE A 63 -4.61 -3.60 -7.38
N PHE A 64 -5.84 -3.29 -6.97
CA PHE A 64 -6.87 -4.31 -6.73
C PHE A 64 -7.19 -5.12 -7.99
N LYS A 65 -7.23 -4.47 -9.16
CA LYS A 65 -7.42 -5.19 -10.42
C LYS A 65 -6.30 -6.19 -10.70
N VAL A 66 -5.05 -5.79 -10.50
CA VAL A 66 -3.89 -6.68 -10.68
C VAL A 66 -3.93 -7.83 -9.68
N VAL A 67 -4.19 -7.54 -8.39
CA VAL A 67 -4.28 -8.57 -7.36
C VAL A 67 -5.43 -9.55 -7.63
N GLY A 68 -6.61 -9.03 -7.95
CA GLY A 68 -7.84 -9.81 -8.15
C GLY A 68 -7.87 -10.65 -9.43
N ILE A 69 -7.07 -10.30 -10.45
CA ILE A 69 -6.99 -11.06 -11.71
C ILE A 69 -5.72 -11.90 -11.73
N ASP A 70 -4.57 -11.24 -11.78
CA ASP A 70 -3.27 -11.91 -11.94
C ASP A 70 -2.87 -12.64 -10.67
N GLY A 71 -3.03 -11.99 -9.52
CA GLY A 71 -2.67 -12.57 -8.23
C GLY A 71 -3.48 -13.83 -7.93
N VAL A 72 -4.81 -13.77 -8.11
CA VAL A 72 -5.70 -14.91 -7.90
C VAL A 72 -5.35 -16.06 -8.85
N THR A 73 -5.10 -15.77 -10.13
CA THR A 73 -4.79 -16.80 -11.12
C THR A 73 -3.44 -17.46 -10.89
N LYS A 74 -2.41 -16.68 -10.52
CA LYS A 74 -1.02 -17.15 -10.45
C LYS A 74 -0.63 -17.64 -9.05
N SER A 75 -1.30 -17.19 -8.00
CA SER A 75 -0.87 -17.42 -6.60
C SER A 75 -2.04 -17.34 -5.62
N SER A 76 -3.17 -17.99 -5.94
CA SER A 76 -4.38 -18.01 -5.11
C SER A 76 -4.12 -18.36 -3.64
N HIS A 77 -3.31 -19.39 -3.39
CA HIS A 77 -3.01 -19.85 -2.03
C HIS A 77 -2.30 -18.77 -1.18
N ASN A 78 -1.30 -18.07 -1.75
CA ASN A 78 -0.60 -16.99 -1.03
C ASN A 78 -1.54 -15.80 -0.73
N LEU A 79 -2.50 -15.54 -1.61
CA LEU A 79 -3.50 -14.48 -1.37
C LEU A 79 -4.51 -14.89 -0.32
N GLU A 80 -4.93 -16.15 -0.32
CA GLU A 80 -5.82 -16.70 0.70
C GLU A 80 -5.19 -16.54 2.09
N GLU A 81 -3.97 -17.04 2.29
CA GLU A 81 -3.26 -16.90 3.57
C GLU A 81 -3.06 -15.44 3.98
N ALA A 82 -2.70 -14.56 3.02
CA ALA A 82 -2.44 -13.16 3.32
C ALA A 82 -3.70 -12.35 3.67
N LEU A 83 -4.88 -12.77 3.21
CA LEU A 83 -6.14 -12.03 3.33
C LEU A 83 -7.17 -12.71 4.23
N GLU A 84 -6.91 -13.93 4.72
CA GLU A 84 -7.83 -14.73 5.53
C GLU A 84 -8.41 -13.93 6.71
N HIS A 85 -7.57 -13.18 7.42
CA HIS A 85 -7.98 -12.40 8.59
C HIS A 85 -8.55 -11.01 8.24
N GLU A 86 -8.48 -10.61 6.98
CA GLU A 86 -8.90 -9.28 6.49
C GLU A 86 -10.28 -9.30 5.82
N LEU A 87 -10.96 -10.46 5.77
CA LEU A 87 -12.26 -10.64 5.12
C LEU A 87 -13.32 -9.64 5.60
N LYS A 88 -13.31 -9.25 6.88
CA LYS A 88 -14.24 -8.23 7.41
C LYS A 88 -14.00 -6.86 6.76
N ALA A 89 -12.75 -6.46 6.57
CA ALA A 89 -12.41 -5.19 5.93
C ALA A 89 -12.81 -5.22 4.44
N LEU A 90 -12.51 -6.32 3.75
CA LEU A 90 -12.90 -6.52 2.34
C LEU A 90 -14.42 -6.46 2.15
N ASN A 91 -15.19 -7.12 3.02
CA ASN A 91 -16.66 -7.08 2.97
C ASN A 91 -17.21 -5.66 3.16
N ARG A 92 -16.57 -4.83 4.00
CA ARG A 92 -16.97 -3.43 4.15
C ARG A 92 -16.72 -2.62 2.88
N ILE A 93 -15.58 -2.84 2.22
CA ILE A 93 -15.27 -2.22 0.93
C ILE A 93 -16.33 -2.63 -0.11
N ILE A 94 -16.65 -3.92 -0.21
CA ILE A 94 -17.65 -4.44 -1.15
C ILE A 94 -19.02 -3.83 -0.90
N ALA A 95 -19.46 -3.76 0.36
CA ALA A 95 -20.75 -3.17 0.72
C ALA A 95 -20.84 -1.71 0.27
N VAL A 96 -19.83 -0.89 0.59
CA VAL A 96 -19.79 0.52 0.17
C VAL A 96 -19.75 0.65 -1.35
N ALA A 97 -18.91 -0.12 -2.03
CA ALA A 97 -18.80 -0.11 -3.49
C ALA A 97 -20.08 -0.56 -4.20
N SER A 98 -20.88 -1.41 -3.55
CA SER A 98 -22.18 -1.89 -4.04
C SER A 98 -23.33 -0.93 -3.73
N GLY A 99 -23.04 0.23 -3.12
CA GLY A 99 -24.06 1.19 -2.69
C GLY A 99 -24.85 0.74 -1.45
N ILE A 100 -24.43 -0.34 -0.80
CA ILE A 100 -24.99 -0.81 0.47
C ILE A 100 -24.37 0.04 1.58
N GLY A 101 -25.03 1.16 1.89
CA GLY A 101 -24.56 2.09 2.92
C GLY A 101 -24.34 1.38 4.25
N ILE A 102 -23.09 1.35 4.72
CA ILE A 102 -22.78 0.92 6.08
C ILE A 102 -23.12 2.08 6.99
N ARG A 103 -24.25 1.99 7.70
CA ARG A 103 -24.55 2.92 8.79
C ARG A 103 -23.55 2.63 9.91
N THR A 104 -22.50 3.43 10.02
CA THR A 104 -21.76 3.55 11.27
C THR A 104 -22.69 4.23 12.27
N ASN A 105 -23.08 3.52 13.32
CA ASN A 105 -23.73 4.14 14.47
C ASN A 105 -22.70 5.04 15.16
N GLU A 106 -22.56 6.27 14.67
CA GLU A 106 -21.93 7.37 15.40
C GLU A 106 -22.90 7.80 16.49
N ASN A 107 -22.98 7.04 17.58
CA ASN A 107 -23.52 7.39 18.90
C ASN A 107 -23.49 6.13 19.79
N ALA A 108 -22.33 5.84 20.39
CA ALA A 108 -22.20 4.97 21.56
C ALA A 108 -20.98 5.40 22.37
#